data_AF-A0AAW9ECD2-F1
#
_entry.id   AF-A0AAW9ECD2-F1
#
_cell.length_a   1.000
_cell.length_b   1.000
_cell.length_c   1.000
_cell.angle_alpha   90.00
_cell.angle_beta   90.00
_cell.angle_gamma   90.00
#
_symmetry.space_group_name_H-M   'P 1'
#
loop_
_entity.id
_entity.type
_entity.pdbx_description
1 polymer ?
#
loop_
_entity_poly.entity_id
_entity_poly.type
_entity_poly.pdbx_seq_one_letter_code
_entity_poly.pdbx_strand_id
1 'polypeptide(L)'
;MNPYLQEVLDAHVLIERWLRHGEGSAEALMKRFAADFTMIPLSGEKMDYPTVSRFFHHAGGSRPGLDIVVDQMEIISEWHDGAAVLY
;
A
#
# COMPACT_ATOMS: atom_id res chain seq x y z
N MET A 1 14.08 13.18 -1.18
CA MET A 1 13.80 11.82 -1.70
C MET A 1 12.98 11.98 -2.98
N ASN A 2 13.12 11.07 -3.96
CA ASN A 2 12.24 11.06 -5.13
C ASN A 2 10.77 10.90 -4.63
N PRO A 3 9.80 11.68 -5.14
CA PRO A 3 8.43 11.68 -4.62
C PRO A 3 7.75 10.30 -4.72
N TYR A 4 8.09 9.49 -5.74
CA TYR A 4 7.55 8.14 -5.89
C TYR A 4 8.07 7.19 -4.79
N LEU A 5 9.35 7.29 -4.44
CA LEU A 5 9.94 6.50 -3.35
C LEU A 5 9.37 6.92 -1.98
N GLN A 6 9.15 8.22 -1.78
CA GLN A 6 8.51 8.75 -0.57
C GLN A 6 7.08 8.21 -0.43
N GLU A 7 6.31 8.21 -1.52
CA GLU A 7 4.93 7.70 -1.53
C GLU A 7 4.86 6.22 -1.15
N VAL A 8 5.80 5.39 -1.63
CA VAL A 8 5.91 3.97 -1.24
C VAL A 8 6.12 3.85 0.27
N LEU A 9 7.06 4.59 0.86
CA LEU A 9 7.28 4.56 2.31
C LEU A 9 6.05 5.02 3.10
N ASP A 10 5.48 6.17 2.72
CA ASP A 10 4.34 6.76 3.41
C ASP A 10 3.13 5.82 3.37
N ALA A 11 2.89 5.15 2.23
CA ALA A 11 1.84 4.16 2.10
C ALA A 11 2.08 2.96 3.04
N HIS A 12 3.29 2.42 3.12
CA HIS A 12 3.60 1.28 4.00
C HIS A 12 3.51 1.64 5.47
N VAL A 13 3.91 2.85 5.88
CA VAL A 13 3.74 3.33 7.26
C VAL A 13 2.26 3.39 7.65
N LEU A 14 1.39 3.90 6.76
CA LEU A 14 -0.05 3.94 7.02
C LEU A 14 -0.66 2.53 7.06
N ILE A 15 -0.24 1.65 6.16
CA ILE A 15 -0.69 0.25 6.14
C ILE A 15 -0.27 -0.46 7.44
N GLU A 16 0.97 -0.28 7.91
CA GLU A 16 1.43 -0.86 9.17
C GLU A 16 0.57 -0.35 10.33
N ARG A 17 0.42 0.98 10.50
CA ARG A 17 -0.36 1.56 11.59
C ARG A 17 -1.79 1.03 11.61
N TRP A 18 -2.41 0.94 10.43
CA TRP A 18 -3.76 0.39 10.30
C TRP A 18 -3.83 -1.09 10.67
N LEU A 19 -2.97 -1.93 10.09
CA LEU A 19 -3.02 -3.38 10.33
C LEU A 19 -2.56 -3.78 11.73
N ARG A 20 -1.60 -3.05 12.30
CA ARG A 20 -0.99 -3.31 13.60
C ARG A 20 -1.85 -2.80 14.76
N HIS A 21 -2.25 -1.53 14.69
CA HIS A 21 -2.89 -0.82 15.80
C HIS A 21 -4.35 -0.46 15.54
N GLY A 22 -4.83 -0.61 14.31
CA GLY A 22 -6.16 -0.09 13.91
C GLY A 22 -6.20 1.44 13.84
N GLU A 23 -5.03 2.09 13.76
CA GLU A 23 -4.93 3.55 13.73
C GLU A 23 -5.12 4.08 12.30
N GLY A 24 -5.94 5.12 12.15
CA GLY A 24 -6.30 5.68 10.85
C GLY A 24 -7.65 5.18 10.36
N SER A 25 -7.81 5.03 9.06
CA SER A 25 -9.04 4.48 8.47
C SER A 25 -8.79 3.81 7.13
N ALA A 26 -9.61 2.81 6.81
CA ALA A 26 -9.58 2.15 5.52
C ALA A 26 -9.88 3.12 4.36
N GLU A 27 -10.75 4.11 4.57
CA GLU A 27 -11.06 5.13 3.56
C GLU A 27 -9.85 6.02 3.25
N ALA A 28 -9.06 6.38 4.26
CA ALA A 28 -7.84 7.17 4.07
C ALA A 28 -6.77 6.39 3.28
N LEU A 29 -6.63 5.08 3.54
CA LEU A 29 -5.79 4.19 2.74
C LEU A 29 -6.29 4.10 1.29
N MET A 30 -7.59 3.87 1.11
CA MET A 30 -8.18 3.69 -0.22
C MET A 30 -8.05 4.92 -1.12
N LYS A 31 -8.03 6.14 -0.57
CA LYS A 31 -7.80 7.38 -1.34
C LYS A 31 -6.44 7.45 -2.05
N ARG A 32 -5.48 6.60 -1.68
CA ARG A 32 -4.14 6.55 -2.30
C ARG A 32 -4.11 5.67 -3.54
N PHE A 33 -5.11 4.82 -3.74
CA PHE A 33 -5.21 3.91 -4.88
C PHE A 33 -6.13 4.52 -5.95
N ALA A 34 -5.72 4.42 -7.21
CA ALA A 34 -6.57 4.81 -8.34
C ALA A 34 -7.82 3.91 -8.42
N ALA A 35 -8.90 4.41 -9.01
CA ALA A 35 -10.17 3.67 -9.10
C ALA A 35 -10.06 2.34 -9.89
N ASP A 36 -9.10 2.26 -10.81
CA ASP A 36 -8.76 1.10 -11.63
C ASP A 36 -7.57 0.30 -11.07
N PHE A 37 -7.14 0.58 -9.84
CA PHE A 37 -6.04 -0.12 -9.19
C PHE A 37 -6.30 -1.62 -9.09
N THR A 38 -5.24 -2.39 -9.32
CA THR A 38 -5.22 -3.84 -9.09
C THR A 38 -3.89 -4.24 -8.49
N MET A 39 -3.88 -5.29 -7.70
CA MET A 39 -2.66 -5.87 -7.14
C MET A 39 -2.69 -7.39 -7.17
N ILE A 40 -1.51 -7.99 -7.09
CA ILE A 40 -1.33 -9.43 -6.93
C ILE A 40 -0.61 -9.65 -5.60
N PRO A 41 -1.29 -10.12 -4.54
CA PRO A 41 -0.68 -10.49 -3.28
C PRO A 41 0.12 -11.80 -3.42
N LEU A 42 0.81 -12.21 -2.35
CA LEU A 42 1.58 -13.45 -2.33
C LEU A 42 0.78 -14.73 -2.62
N SER A 43 -0.55 -14.72 -2.48
CA SER A 43 -1.41 -15.85 -2.88
C SER A 43 -1.50 -16.03 -4.40
N GLY A 44 -1.10 -15.03 -5.19
CA GLY A 44 -1.17 -15.03 -6.65
C GLY A 44 -2.55 -14.67 -7.23
N GLU A 45 -3.58 -14.51 -6.41
CA GLU A 45 -4.93 -14.14 -6.86
C GLU A 45 -5.06 -12.63 -7.03
N LYS A 46 -5.38 -12.17 -8.23
CA LYS A 46 -5.59 -10.74 -8.52
C LYS A 46 -6.70 -10.16 -7.63
N MET A 47 -6.37 -9.07 -6.95
CA MET A 47 -7.33 -8.25 -6.21
C MET A 47 -7.60 -6.95 -6.98
N ASP A 48 -8.86 -6.67 -7.26
CA ASP A 48 -9.30 -5.38 -7.79
C ASP A 48 -9.57 -4.35 -6.66
N TYR A 49 -9.83 -3.10 -7.04
CA TYR A 49 -10.07 -2.02 -6.07
C TYR A 49 -11.17 -2.35 -5.02
N PRO A 50 -12.37 -2.87 -5.38
CA PRO A 50 -13.35 -3.31 -4.39
C PRO A 50 -12.85 -4.39 -3.43
N THR A 51 -12.04 -5.33 -3.94
CA THR A 51 -11.47 -6.41 -3.13
C THR A 51 -10.43 -5.88 -2.15
N VAL A 52 -9.56 -4.96 -2.58
CA VAL A 52 -8.58 -4.27 -1.72
C VAL A 52 -9.29 -3.40 -0.67
N SER A 53 -10.33 -2.67 -1.07
CA SER A 53 -11.16 -1.88 -0.15
C SER A 53 -11.77 -2.76 0.94
N ARG A 54 -12.43 -3.87 0.55
CA ARG A 54 -13.01 -4.81 1.50
C ARG A 54 -11.94 -5.37 2.44
N PHE A 55 -10.77 -5.73 1.93
CA PHE A 55 -9.66 -6.18 2.76
C PHE A 55 -9.32 -5.16 3.84
N PHE A 56 -9.03 -3.90 3.47
CA PHE A 56 -8.64 -2.89 4.45
C PHE A 56 -9.74 -2.60 5.48
N HIS A 57 -11.02 -2.58 5.07
CA HIS A 57 -12.13 -2.39 6.03
C HIS A 57 -12.23 -3.49 7.09
N HIS A 58 -11.79 -4.71 6.81
CA HIS A 58 -11.84 -5.83 7.75
C HIS A 58 -10.50 -6.09 8.48
N ALA A 59 -9.41 -5.44 8.05
CA ALA A 59 -8.07 -5.77 8.49
C ALA A 59 -7.50 -4.84 9.58
N GLY A 60 -8.22 -3.79 9.99
CA GLY A 60 -7.77 -2.86 11.04
C GLY A 60 -7.47 -3.59 12.36
N GLY A 61 -6.24 -3.45 12.86
CA GLY A 61 -5.78 -4.12 14.10
C GLY A 61 -5.70 -5.64 14.01
N SER A 62 -5.82 -6.23 12.81
CA SER A 62 -5.84 -7.69 12.63
C SER A 62 -4.47 -8.36 12.80
N ARG A 63 -3.37 -7.59 12.81
CA ARG A 63 -2.00 -8.09 12.83
C ARG A 63 -1.19 -7.44 13.95
N PRO A 64 -1.49 -7.73 15.23
CA PRO A 64 -0.72 -7.19 16.35
C PRO A 64 0.75 -7.62 16.24
N GLY A 65 1.65 -6.65 16.40
CA GLY A 65 3.09 -6.88 16.29
C GLY A 65 3.64 -6.88 14.86
N LEU A 66 2.82 -6.59 13.85
CA LEU A 66 3.31 -6.36 12.48
C LEU A 66 4.35 -5.23 12.48
N ASP A 67 5.43 -5.44 11.73
CA ASP A 67 6.49 -4.47 11.47
C ASP A 67 6.78 -4.54 9.96
N ILE A 68 6.64 -3.40 9.27
CA ILE A 68 6.83 -3.30 7.83
C ILE A 68 8.07 -2.47 7.58
N VAL A 69 9.13 -3.14 7.13
CA VAL A 69 10.37 -2.49 6.69
C VAL A 69 10.41 -2.50 5.17
N VAL A 70 10.59 -1.32 4.57
CA VAL A 70 10.80 -1.13 3.13
C VAL A 70 12.24 -0.68 2.94
N ASP A 71 13.00 -1.41 2.15
CA ASP A 71 14.39 -1.10 1.83
C ASP A 71 14.67 -1.31 0.32
N GLN A 72 15.94 -1.17 -0.09
CA GLN A 72 16.41 -1.45 -1.46
C GLN A 72 15.58 -0.80 -2.59
N MET A 73 14.92 0.33 -2.32
CA MET A 73 13.98 0.91 -3.28
C MET A 73 14.70 1.47 -4.51
N GLU A 74 14.16 1.18 -5.69
CA GLU A 74 14.71 1.62 -6.98
C GLU A 74 13.61 2.10 -7.92
N ILE A 75 13.88 3.19 -8.65
CA ILE A 75 13.04 3.58 -9.80
C ILE A 75 13.44 2.71 -10.98
N ILE A 76 12.56 1.79 -11.39
CA ILE A 76 12.76 0.97 -12.59
C ILE A 76 12.66 1.87 -13.83
N SER A 77 11.67 2.76 -13.85
CA SER A 77 11.48 3.72 -14.93
C SER A 77 10.51 4.84 -14.52
N GLU A 78 10.65 6.00 -15.16
CA GLU A 78 9.92 7.24 -14.86
C GLU A 78 9.44 7.89 -16.17
N TRP A 79 8.24 8.46 -16.12
CA TRP A 79 7.55 9.14 -17.23
C TRP A 79 6.94 10.45 -16.72
N HIS A 80 6.36 11.25 -17.63
CA HIS A 80 5.89 12.60 -17.30
C HIS A 80 4.79 12.65 -16.22
N ASP A 81 4.09 11.54 -15.97
CA ASP A 81 2.96 11.43 -15.05
C ASP A 81 3.07 10.26 -14.06
N GLY A 82 4.21 9.56 -13.98
CA GLY A 82 4.33 8.40 -13.10
C GLY A 82 5.70 7.72 -13.12
N ALA A 83 5.81 6.66 -12.32
CA ALA A 83 6.99 5.81 -12.28
C ALA A 83 6.63 4.36 -11.92
N ALA A 84 7.49 3.43 -12.31
CA ALA A 84 7.52 2.07 -11.80
C ALA A 84 8.62 1.97 -10.73
N VAL A 85 8.24 1.49 -9.54
CA VAL A 85 9.14 1.39 -8.37
C VAL A 85 9.28 -0.08 -7.96
N LEU A 86 10.52 -0.50 -7.71
CA LEU A 86 10.87 -1.77 -7.06
C LEU A 86 11.18 -1.52 -5.59
N TYR A 87 10.73 -2.42 -4.72
CA TYR A 87 11.06 -2.49 -3.30
C TYR A 87 10.73 -3.88 -2.74
#